data_AF-A0A8T7GBE6-F1
#
_entry.id   AF-A0A8T7GBE6-F1
#
_cell.length_a   1.000
_cell.length_b   1.000
_cell.length_c   1.000
_cell.angle_alpha   90.00
_cell.angle_beta   90.00
_cell.angle_gamma   90.00
#
_symmetry.space_group_name_H-M   'P 1'
#
loop_
_entity.id
_entity.type
_entity.pdbx_description
1 polymer ?
#
loop_
_entity_poly.entity_id
_entity_poly.type
_entity_poly.pdbx_seq_one_letter_code
_entity_poly.pdbx_strand_id
1 'polypeptide(L)' 'VNVYEWLETPGHPASDKKAFMIRQKDCIFCLACENVCPPQAIKIFQK' A
#
# COMPACT_ATOMS: atom_id res chain seq x y z
N VAL A 1 13.99 -1.60 -3.05
CA VAL A 1 13.48 -0.28 -2.61
C VAL A 1 12.10 -0.50 -1.99
N ASN A 2 11.96 -0.34 -0.67
CA ASN A 2 10.64 -0.39 -0.02
C ASN A 2 10.02 1.01 -0.08
N VAL A 3 8.93 1.15 -0.82
CA VAL A 3 8.21 2.42 -1.04
C VAL A 3 6.97 2.57 -0.14
N TYR A 4 6.59 1.49 0.53
CA TYR A 4 5.49 1.42 1.48
C TYR A 4 5.93 0.71 2.75
N GLU A 5 5.22 0.98 3.84
CA GLU A 5 5.38 0.32 5.13
C GLU A 5 4.08 -0.38 5.52
N TRP A 6 4.14 -1.37 6.41
CA TRP A 6 2.94 -2.03 6.90
C TRP A 6 2.44 -1.34 8.16
N LEU A 7 1.20 -0.87 8.12
CA LEU A 7 0.47 -0.42 9.29
C LEU A 7 -0.40 -1.56 9.80
N GLU A 8 -0.21 -1.93 11.06
CA GLU A 8 -1.02 -2.95 11.74
C GLU A 8 -2.25 -2.29 12.36
N THR A 9 -3.44 -2.76 11.98
CA THR A 9 -4.74 -2.26 12.46
C THR A 9 -5.58 -3.41 13.01
N PRO A 10 -5.29 -3.90 14.23
CA PRO A 10 -5.97 -5.07 14.78
C PRO A 10 -7.47 -4.82 14.96
N GLY A 11 -8.31 -5.73 14.47
CA GLY A 11 -9.77 -5.67 14.61
C GLY A 11 -10.49 -4.86 13.53
N HIS A 12 -9.80 -4.50 12.44
CA HIS A 12 -10.42 -3.84 11.31
C HIS A 12 -11.12 -4.87 10.39
N PRO A 13 -12.41 -4.69 10.06
CA PRO A 13 -13.22 -5.71 9.38
C PRO A 13 -12.70 -6.14 8.00
N ALA A 14 -11.96 -5.28 7.32
CA ALA A 14 -11.43 -5.56 5.99
C ALA A 14 -9.95 -6.01 5.93
N SER A 15 -9.13 -5.71 6.94
CA SER A 15 -7.70 -6.12 6.97
C SER A 15 -7.02 -5.65 8.25
N ASP A 16 -6.31 -6.56 8.91
CA ASP A 16 -5.46 -6.26 10.07
C ASP A 16 -4.09 -5.64 9.68
N LYS A 17 -3.73 -5.64 8.39
CA LYS A 17 -2.50 -5.01 7.87
C LYS A 17 -2.79 -4.21 6.60
N LYS A 18 -2.35 -2.96 6.58
CA LYS A 18 -2.55 -2.03 5.46
C LYS A 18 -1.20 -1.52 4.99
N ALA A 19 -0.97 -1.50 3.68
CA ALA A 19 0.22 -0.89 3.11
C ALA A 19 0.06 0.65 3.12
N PHE A 20 1.01 1.33 3.78
CA PHE A 20 1.06 2.77 3.94
C PHE A 20 2.15 3.38 3.05
N MET A 21 1.74 4.24 2.11
CA MET A 21 2.62 4.83 1.11
C MET A 21 3.29 6.10 1.64
N ILE A 22 4.40 5.95 2.37
CA ILE A 22 5.14 7.10 2.92
C ILE A 22 6.14 7.72 1.94
N ARG A 23 6.65 6.95 0.96
CA ARG A 23 7.63 7.41 -0.04
C ARG A 23 7.06 7.42 -1.45
N GLN A 24 5.92 8.06 -1.64
CA GLN A 24 5.28 8.14 -2.97
C GLN A 24 6.18 8.77 -4.04
N LYS A 25 7.11 9.66 -3.66
CA LYS A 25 8.06 10.29 -4.58
C LYS A 25 9.07 9.31 -5.21
N ASP A 26 9.35 8.21 -4.52
CA ASP A 26 10.28 7.16 -4.98
C ASP A 26 9.53 6.03 -5.72
N CYS A 27 8.22 6.21 -5.96
CA CYS A 27 7.39 5.21 -6.63
C CYS A 27 7.80 5.07 -8.11
N ILE A 28 8.19 3.85 -8.48
CA ILE A 28 8.55 3.48 -9.86
C ILE A 28 7.37 2.91 -10.66
N PHE A 29 6.14 3.03 -10.16
CA PHE A 29 4.93 2.53 -10.81
C PHE A 29 4.93 1.01 -11.11
N CYS A 30 5.59 0.21 -10.27
CA CYS A 30 5.66 -1.25 -10.44
C CYS A 30 4.38 -2.00 -10.06
N LEU A 31 3.36 -1.32 -9.54
CA LEU A 31 2.07 -1.87 -9.09
C LEU A 31 2.16 -2.94 -7.98
N ALA A 32 3.34 -3.19 -7.41
CA ALA A 32 3.52 -4.20 -6.38
C ALA A 32 2.67 -3.91 -5.13
N CYS A 33 2.67 -2.65 -4.67
CA CYS A 33 1.92 -2.27 -3.47
C CYS A 33 0.39 -2.39 -3.64
N GLU A 34 -0.13 -2.24 -4.86
CA GLU A 34 -1.55 -2.47 -5.16
C GLU A 34 -1.92 -3.94 -5.04
N ASN A 35 -1.09 -4.83 -5.61
CA ASN A 35 -1.35 -6.28 -5.58
C ASN A 35 -1.22 -6.91 -4.19
N VAL A 36 -0.31 -6.41 -3.34
CA VAL A 36 -0.11 -7.01 -2.00
C VAL A 36 -1.15 -6.55 -0.97
N CYS A 37 -1.89 -5.47 -1.24
CA CYS A 37 -2.78 -4.86 -0.25
C CYS A 37 -4.10 -5.66 -0.17
N PRO A 38 -4.41 -6.34 0.95
CA PRO A 38 -5.59 -7.21 1.05
C PRO A 38 -6.93 -6.50 0.74
N PRO A 39 -7.18 -5.28 1.23
CA PRO A 39 -8.41 -4.56 0.90
C PRO A 39 -8.34 -3.81 -0.44
N GLN A 40 -7.30 -4.05 -1.25
CA GLN A 40 -7.04 -3.34 -2.52
C GLN A 40 -7.21 -1.81 -2.41
N ALA A 41 -6.69 -1.24 -1.32
CA ALA A 41 -6.90 0.18 -0.99
C ALA A 41 -5.97 1.14 -1.74
N ILE A 42 -4.94 0.63 -2.41
CA ILE A 42 -3.94 1.45 -3.09
C ILE A 42 -4.33 1.57 -4.55
N LYS A 43 -4.43 2.82 -5.05
CA LYS A 43 -4.64 3.13 -6.47
C LYS A 43 -3.51 4.00 -6.96
N ILE A 44 -2.92 3.62 -8.08
CA ILE A 44 -1.78 4.30 -8.69
C ILE A 44 -2.27 5.04 -9.94
N PHE A 45 -2.07 6.35 -10.00
CA PHE A 45 -2.39 7.16 -11.17
C PHE A 45 -1.08 7.77 -11.71
N GLN A 46 -0.79 7.55 -12.99
CA GLN A 46 0.23 8.34 -13.70
C GLN A 46 -0.35 9.72 -13.95
N LYS A 47 0.46 10.75 -13.69
CA LYS A 47 0.10 12.14 -13.92
C LYS A 47 0.63 12.60 -15.27
#